data_AF-A0A838ITZ5-F1
#
_entry.id   AF-A0A838ITZ5-F1
#
_cell.length_a   1.000
_cell.length_b   1.000
_cell.length_c   1.000
_cell.angle_alpha   90.00
_cell.angle_beta   90.00
_cell.angle_gamma   90.00
#
_symmetry.space_group_name_H-M   'P 1'
#
loop_
_entity.id
_entity.type
_entity.pdbx_description
1 polymer ?
#
loop_
_entity_poly.entity_id
_entity_poly.type
_entity_poly.pdbx_seq_one_letter_code
_entity_poly.pdbx_strand_id
1 'polypeptide(L)' 'MILPHSSVQAAHTVASRVRERVERHTFPEIGTLTISIGIASFEADDDDAALVKRADRALDGAKAGGRNRVGFVSGDEVEA' A
#
# COMPACT_ATOMS: atom_id res chain seq x y z
N MET A 1 0.16 -2.79 8.29
CA MET A 1 0.54 -1.65 9.15
C MET A 1 -0.70 -0.79 9.34
N ILE A 2 -1.00 -0.37 10.56
CA ILE A 2 -2.15 0.49 10.87
C ILE A 2 -1.62 1.88 11.23
N LEU A 3 -2.23 2.93 10.68
CA LEU A 3 -1.85 4.34 10.92
C LEU A 3 -3.05 5.10 11.49
N PRO A 4 -3.15 5.24 12.82
CA PRO A 4 -4.24 5.98 13.46
C PRO A 4 -4.25 7.45 13.04
N HIS A 5 -5.44 8.05 12.97
CA HIS A 5 -5.64 9.49 12.72
C HIS A 5 -4.85 10.05 11.53
N SER A 6 -4.65 9.23 10.49
CA SER A 6 -3.82 9.57 9.34
C SER A 6 -4.66 9.67 8.08
N SER A 7 -4.38 10.67 7.25
CA SER A 7 -4.97 10.76 5.90
C SER A 7 -4.32 9.75 4.95
N VAL A 8 -4.98 9.47 3.82
CA VAL A 8 -4.44 8.62 2.75
C VAL A 8 -3.10 9.17 2.25
N GLN A 9 -2.94 10.49 2.14
CA GLN A 9 -1.70 11.14 1.71
C GLN A 9 -0.55 10.92 2.72
N ALA A 10 -0.86 11.01 4.02
CA ALA A 10 0.11 10.70 5.07
C ALA A 10 0.52 9.23 5.03
N ALA A 11 -0.46 8.33 4.87
CA ALA A 11 -0.21 6.90 4.71
C ALA A 11 0.64 6.59 3.47
N HIS A 12 0.36 7.25 2.34
CA HIS A 12 1.12 7.13 1.10
C HIS A 12 2.58 7.54 1.28
N THR A 13 2.82 8.63 2.01
CA THR A 13 4.18 9.09 2.31
C THR A 13 4.95 8.05 3.13
N VAL A 14 4.33 7.47 4.15
CA VAL A 14 4.97 6.43 4.98
C VAL A 14 5.21 5.16 4.17
N ALA A 15 4.21 4.69 3.41
CA ALA A 15 4.34 3.51 2.56
C ALA A 15 5.45 3.66 1.52
N SER A 16 5.51 4.81 0.84
CA SER A 16 6.55 5.11 -0.15
C SER A 16 7.95 5.05 0.44
N ARG A 17 8.12 5.58 1.66
CA ARG A 17 9.40 5.48 2.39
C ARG A 17 9.78 4.05 2.71
N VAL A 18 8.83 3.20 3.07
CA VAL A 18 9.09 1.77 3.34
C VAL A 18 9.46 1.04 2.05
N ARG A 19 8.69 1.24 0.98
CA ARG A 19 8.97 0.67 -0.35
C ARG A 19 10.40 0.99 -0.81
N GLU A 20 10.75 2.27 -0.79
CA GLU A 20 12.07 2.75 -1.18
C GLU A 20 13.21 2.19 -0.33
N ARG A 21 13.00 2.06 0.99
CA ARG A 21 13.99 1.47 1.89
C ARG A 21 14.23 0.00 1.57
N VAL A 22 13.18 -0.74 1.23
CA VAL A 22 13.29 -2.15 0.83
C VAL A 22 14.01 -2.26 -0.51
N GLU A 23 13.62 -1.46 -1.50
CA GLU A 23 14.27 -1.44 -2.82
C GLU A 23 15.77 -1.12 -2.75
N ARG A 24 16.18 -0.20 -1.88
CA ARG A 24 17.59 0.17 -1.70
C ARG A 24 18.37 -0.79 -0.79
N HIS A 25 17.70 -1.74 -0.14
CA HIS A 25 18.36 -2.66 0.77
C HIS A 25 18.81 -3.93 0.04
N THR A 26 20.09 -4.28 0.22
CA THR A 26 20.63 -5.56 -0.24
C THR A 26 20.49 -6.58 0.89
N PHE A 27 19.56 -7.51 0.73
CA PHE A 27 19.34 -8.61 1.67
C PHE A 27 20.46 -9.66 1.49
N PRO A 28 21.16 -10.09 2.57
CA PRO A 28 22.34 -10.94 2.48
C PRO A 28 22.19 -12.25 1.67
N GLU A 29 21.00 -12.85 1.65
CA GLU A 29 20.75 -14.14 0.99
C GLU A 29 19.92 -14.04 -0.29
N ILE A 30 19.17 -12.94 -0.46
CA ILE A 30 18.16 -12.79 -1.52
C ILE A 30 18.58 -11.72 -2.54
N GLY A 31 19.54 -10.86 -2.20
CA GLY A 31 19.93 -9.72 -3.02
C GLY A 31 18.92 -8.59 -2.91
N THR A 32 18.54 -8.00 -4.04
CA THR A 32 17.60 -6.87 -4.09
C THR A 32 16.16 -7.37 -4.19
N LEU A 33 15.29 -6.85 -3.31
CA LEU A 33 13.87 -7.11 -3.32
C LEU A 33 13.09 -5.81 -3.47
N THR A 34 11.91 -5.90 -4.06
CA THR A 34 10.95 -4.80 -4.10
C THR A 34 9.64 -5.25 -3.48
N ILE A 35 8.85 -4.29 -3.01
CA ILE A 35 7.52 -4.55 -2.46
C ILE A 35 6.50 -3.63 -3.13
N SER A 36 5.28 -4.14 -3.31
CA SER A 36 4.11 -3.31 -3.57
C SER A 36 3.33 -3.16 -2.28
N ILE A 37 2.69 -2.01 -2.07
CA ILE A 37 1.93 -1.71 -0.86
C ILE A 37 0.55 -1.20 -1.27
N GLY A 38 -0.51 -1.73 -0.68
CA GLY A 38 -1.87 -1.21 -0.82
C GLY A 38 -2.28 -0.38 0.39
N ILE A 39 -2.95 0.74 0.16
CA ILE A 39 -3.47 1.64 1.19
C ILE A 39 -4.99 1.70 1.11
N ALA A 40 -5.64 1.64 2.26
CA ALA A 40 -7.05 1.93 2.42
C ALA A 40 -7.25 2.80 3.67
N SER A 41 -8.20 3.73 3.59
CA SER A 41 -8.75 4.45 4.74
C SER A 41 -9.92 3.67 5.33
N PHE A 42 -10.08 3.76 6.64
CA PHE A 42 -11.27 3.29 7.34
C PHE A 42 -12.41 4.29 7.15
N GLU A 43 -13.54 3.81 6.66
CA GLU A 43 -14.75 4.57 6.38
C GLU A 43 -15.84 4.30 7.45
N ALA A 44 -16.87 5.16 7.52
CA ALA A 44 -17.86 5.11 8.60
C ALA A 44 -18.64 3.77 8.68
N ASP A 45 -18.83 3.12 7.52
CA ASP A 45 -19.57 1.85 7.39
C ASP A 45 -18.64 0.63 7.22
N ASP A 46 -17.34 0.78 7.45
CA ASP A 46 -16.40 -0.33 7.36
C ASP A 46 -16.47 -1.25 8.59
N ASP A 47 -16.40 -2.55 8.32
CA ASP A 47 -15.85 -3.51 9.27
C ASP A 47 -14.36 -3.79 8.97
N ASP A 48 -13.69 -4.48 9.88
CA ASP A 48 -12.26 -4.82 9.75
C ASP A 48 -12.00 -5.60 8.44
N ALA A 49 -12.92 -6.45 8.01
CA ALA A 49 -12.77 -7.26 6.81
C ALA A 49 -12.88 -6.41 5.53
N ALA A 50 -13.79 -5.45 5.49
CA ALA A 50 -13.97 -4.51 4.41
C ALA A 50 -12.73 -3.64 4.22
N LEU A 51 -12.16 -3.12 5.32
CA LEU A 51 -10.92 -2.35 5.27
C LEU A 51 -9.77 -3.18 4.68
N VAL A 52 -9.56 -4.40 5.19
CA VAL A 52 -8.48 -5.29 4.71
C VAL A 52 -8.68 -5.63 3.23
N LYS A 53 -9.92 -5.92 2.82
CA LYS A 53 -10.25 -6.21 1.42
C LYS A 53 -9.99 -5.02 0.50
N ARG A 54 -10.27 -3.79 0.94
CA ARG A 54 -9.96 -2.57 0.17
C ARG A 54 -8.45 -2.37 0.04
N ALA A 55 -7.69 -2.61 1.12
CA ALA A 55 -6.22 -2.55 1.08
C ALA A 55 -5.62 -3.62 0.14
N ASP A 56 -6.18 -4.82 0.14
CA ASP A 56 -5.72 -5.91 -0.75
C ASP A 56 -6.04 -5.60 -2.22
N ARG A 57 -7.22 -5.04 -2.52
CA ARG A 57 -7.54 -4.51 -3.86
C ARG A 57 -6.56 -3.44 -4.32
N ALA A 58 -6.21 -2.48 -3.45
CA ALA A 58 -5.21 -1.46 -3.75
C ALA A 58 -3.83 -2.09 -4.06
N LEU A 59 -3.45 -3.12 -3.30
CA LEU A 59 -2.22 -3.86 -3.49
C LEU A 59 -2.22 -4.61 -4.83
N ASP A 60 -3.32 -5.21 -5.21
CA ASP A 60 -3.45 -5.89 -6.49
C ASP A 60 -3.38 -4.91 -7.67
N GLY A 61 -4.00 -3.73 -7.55
CA GLY A 61 -3.79 -2.63 -8.49
C GLY A 61 -2.32 -2.24 -8.62
N ALA A 62 -1.62 -2.12 -7.50
CA ALA A 62 -0.18 -1.85 -7.49
C ALA A 62 0.66 -2.96 -8.18
N LYS A 63 0.26 -4.23 -8.03
CA LYS A 63 0.93 -5.36 -8.72
C LYS A 63 0.65 -5.32 -10.22
N ALA A 64 -0.61 -5.13 -10.61
CA ALA A 64 -1.05 -5.09 -12.01
C ALA A 64 -0.44 -3.90 -12.76
N GLY A 65 -0.27 -2.75 -12.10
CA GLY A 65 0.32 -1.55 -12.70
C GLY A 65 1.81 -1.64 -13.02
N GLY A 66 2.53 -2.68 -12.57
CA GLY A 66 3.96 -2.85 -12.82
C GLY A 66 4.81 -3.10 -11.58
N ARG A 67 4.18 -3.40 -10.43
CA ARG A 67 4.82 -3.69 -9.14
C ARG A 67 5.68 -2.53 -8.62
N ASN A 68 6.39 -2.77 -7.51
CA ASN A 68 7.29 -1.81 -6.84
C ASN A 68 6.67 -0.41 -6.68
N ARG A 69 5.43 -0.35 -6.21
CA ARG A 69 4.65 0.88 -6.10
C ARG A 69 3.65 0.84 -4.95
N VAL A 70 3.11 2.00 -4.63
CA VAL A 70 2.06 2.16 -3.64
C VAL A 70 0.75 2.40 -4.37
N GLY A 71 -0.24 1.54 -4.16
CA GLY A 71 -1.60 1.71 -4.67
C GLY A 71 -2.53 2.18 -3.56
N PHE A 72 -3.55 2.94 -3.92
CA PHE A 72 -4.64 3.32 -3.03
C PHE A 72 -5.96 3.27 -3.81
N VAL A 73 -7.09 3.08 -3.12
CA VAL A 73 -8.41 3.21 -3.72
C VAL A 73 -9.06 4.47 -3.19
N SER A 74 -9.44 5.37 -4.07
CA SER A 74 -10.20 6.58 -3.74
C SER A 74 -11.54 6.50 -4.47
N GLY A 75 -12.55 5.88 -3.85
CA GLY A 75 -13.92 5.75 -4.40
C GLY A 75 -14.00 5.05 -5.77
N ASP A 76 -14.37 3.77 -5.79
CA ASP A 76 -14.60 2.87 -6.95
C ASP A 76 -13.61 2.82 -8.13
N GLU A 77 -12.63 3.71 -8.24
CA GLU A 77 -11.56 3.67 -9.24
C GLU A 77 -10.19 3.56 -8.56
N VAL A 78 -9.37 2.68 -9.14
CA VAL A 78 -8.02 2.37 -8.66
C VAL A 78 -7.04 3.23 -9.48
N GLU A 79 -6.44 4.24 -8.86
CA GLU A 79 -5.29 4.95 -9.44
C GLU A 79 -3.98 4.26 -9.02
N ALA A 80 -3.08 4.05 -9.99
CA ALA A 80 -1.90 3.19 -9.89
C ALA A 80 -0.59 3.90 -10.23
#